data_AF-A0A2W5ZRQ1-F1
#
_entry.id   AF-A0A2W5ZRQ1-F1
#
_cell.length_a   1.000
_cell.length_b   1.000
_cell.length_c   1.000
_cell.angle_alpha   90.00
_cell.angle_beta   90.00
_cell.angle_gamma   90.00
#
_symmetry.space_group_name_H-M   'P 1'
#
loop_
_entity.id
_entity.type
_entity.pdbx_description
1 polymer ?
#
loop_
_entity_poly.entity_id
_entity_poly.type
_entity_poly.pdbx_seq_one_letter_code
_entity_poly.pdbx_strand_id
1 'polypeptide(L)'
;QRLVPTSTDVFVQAWNNFVHYANFHFPPEPNGFYGYNALQQLAYFATVFVMAPLSMMTGLAMSPALVNRWPRYAKLFGGRQCARSIHFLLLVGFAGFVAVHVTLVAMTGLRRNMNHIVLGVDDMRWTGLVLGLIGIAIVVISWIAAHYISWYFPRALQRAQRAVTQPVKLVTLDRLVPHQTYTREQVSPHFWPNGRMPEREDWKRMEADGFRDYRLKVGGLVENPVDLSLDEMRAMEAEESITMHHCIQGWSGIAEWRGLSLRKLIARVKPKPEARALAFYSYGESLYGGLYYDTQSISNALKPQAMLAFDMNGAPLTAIYGAPLRLRVENQLGYKMVKWIERIEFVESVEMLGKGEGGSNEDDEYFDLLPYI
;
A
#
# COMPACT_ATOMS: atom_id res chain seq x y z
N GLN A 1 15.90 -20.56 -26.58
CA GLN A 1 14.99 -20.99 -27.67
C GLN A 1 13.74 -21.74 -27.18
N ARG A 2 13.70 -22.33 -25.97
CA ARG A 2 12.52 -23.10 -25.53
C ARG A 2 11.27 -22.27 -25.24
N LEU A 3 11.44 -21.09 -24.65
CA LEU A 3 10.31 -20.26 -24.20
C LEU A 3 9.88 -19.21 -25.23
N VAL A 4 10.79 -18.71 -26.04
CA VAL A 4 10.50 -17.62 -27.00
C VAL A 4 10.16 -18.25 -28.35
N PRO A 5 8.92 -18.10 -28.86
CA PRO A 5 8.58 -18.58 -30.18
C PRO A 5 9.42 -17.90 -31.26
N THR A 6 9.85 -18.65 -32.26
CA THR A 6 10.66 -18.16 -33.38
C THR A 6 9.92 -18.15 -34.71
N SER A 7 8.72 -18.75 -34.77
CA SER A 7 7.83 -18.76 -35.94
C SER A 7 6.41 -18.35 -35.53
N THR A 8 5.69 -17.72 -36.46
CA THR A 8 4.25 -17.41 -36.32
C THR A 8 3.36 -18.65 -36.36
N ASP A 9 3.86 -19.78 -36.87
CA ASP A 9 3.13 -21.07 -36.89
C ASP A 9 2.76 -21.57 -35.50
N VAL A 10 3.47 -21.08 -34.47
CA VAL A 10 3.21 -21.40 -33.06
C VAL A 10 1.75 -21.17 -32.68
N PHE A 11 1.09 -20.14 -33.22
CA PHE A 11 -0.29 -19.81 -32.87
C PHE A 11 -1.27 -20.88 -33.39
N VAL A 12 -1.09 -21.31 -34.65
CA VAL A 12 -1.91 -22.35 -35.27
C VAL A 12 -1.68 -23.69 -34.58
N GLN A 13 -0.41 -24.04 -34.32
CA GLN A 13 -0.07 -25.27 -33.63
C GLN A 13 -0.57 -25.29 -32.18
N ALA A 14 -0.47 -24.17 -31.47
CA ALA A 14 -0.99 -24.06 -30.11
C ALA A 14 -2.51 -24.23 -30.07
N TRP A 15 -3.24 -23.65 -31.02
CA TRP A 15 -4.68 -23.85 -31.14
C TRP A 15 -5.04 -25.32 -31.36
N ASN A 16 -4.34 -26.00 -32.28
CA ASN A 16 -4.57 -27.42 -32.53
C ASN A 16 -4.30 -28.26 -31.27
N ASN A 17 -3.17 -28.02 -30.59
CA ASN A 17 -2.85 -28.70 -29.33
C ASN A 17 -3.90 -28.45 -28.24
N PHE A 18 -4.39 -27.21 -28.14
CA PHE A 18 -5.46 -26.86 -27.20
C PHE A 18 -6.75 -27.64 -27.48
N VAL A 19 -7.19 -27.71 -28.74
CA VAL A 19 -8.38 -28.47 -29.13
C VAL A 19 -8.22 -29.95 -28.81
N HIS A 20 -7.03 -30.53 -29.02
CA HIS A 20 -6.76 -31.91 -28.63
C HIS A 20 -6.89 -32.13 -27.12
N TYR A 21 -6.24 -31.30 -26.31
CA TYR A 21 -6.33 -31.36 -24.85
C TYR A 21 -7.75 -31.13 -24.33
N ALA A 22 -8.49 -30.19 -24.91
CA ALA A 22 -9.88 -29.90 -24.53
C ALA A 22 -10.82 -31.08 -24.78
N ASN A 23 -10.48 -31.95 -25.74
CA ASN A 23 -11.19 -33.20 -25.99
C ASN A 23 -10.63 -34.39 -25.18
N PHE A 24 -9.78 -34.15 -24.17
CA PHE A 24 -9.09 -35.19 -23.39
C PHE A 24 -8.24 -36.16 -24.21
N HIS A 25 -7.84 -35.75 -25.42
CA HIS A 25 -6.89 -36.49 -26.25
C HIS A 25 -5.51 -35.90 -26.00
N PHE A 26 -4.66 -36.64 -25.28
CA PHE A 26 -3.29 -36.23 -25.01
C PHE A 26 -2.40 -36.85 -26.10
N PRO A 27 -2.01 -36.10 -27.16
CA PRO A 27 -1.05 -36.60 -28.13
C PRO A 27 0.25 -37.01 -27.42
N PRO A 28 1.07 -37.89 -28.00
CA PRO A 28 2.41 -38.15 -27.48
C PRO A 28 3.17 -36.84 -27.43
N GLU A 29 3.30 -36.27 -26.22
CA GLU A 29 3.94 -34.99 -26.05
C GLU A 29 5.42 -35.12 -26.47
N PRO A 30 6.01 -34.08 -27.09
CA PRO A 30 7.45 -34.01 -27.15
C PRO A 30 7.96 -34.16 -25.73
N ASN A 31 8.93 -35.08 -25.54
CA ASN A 31 9.49 -35.28 -24.22
C ASN A 31 9.98 -33.91 -23.70
N GLY A 32 9.36 -33.44 -22.61
CA GLY A 32 9.55 -32.10 -22.06
C GLY A 32 11.00 -31.78 -21.70
N PHE A 33 11.85 -32.82 -21.62
CA PHE A 33 13.29 -32.69 -21.54
C PHE A 33 13.93 -32.06 -22.77
N TYR A 34 13.41 -32.30 -23.98
CA TYR A 34 13.99 -31.88 -25.25
C TYR A 34 13.30 -30.64 -25.84
N GLY A 35 11.99 -30.49 -25.65
CA GLY A 35 11.25 -29.34 -26.17
C GLY A 35 9.82 -29.26 -25.65
N TYR A 36 9.24 -28.06 -25.76
CA TYR A 36 7.83 -27.82 -25.45
C TYR A 36 7.01 -27.84 -26.73
N ASN A 37 5.77 -28.31 -26.64
CA ASN A 37 4.82 -28.09 -27.73
C ASN A 37 4.46 -26.59 -27.82
N ALA A 38 3.83 -26.19 -28.93
CA ALA A 38 3.49 -24.79 -29.19
C ALA A 38 2.59 -24.15 -28.10
N LEU A 39 1.67 -24.92 -27.51
CA LEU A 39 0.77 -24.42 -26.46
C LEU A 39 1.53 -24.17 -25.15
N GLN A 40 2.36 -25.13 -24.75
CA GLN A 40 3.25 -25.00 -23.59
C GLN A 40 4.24 -23.83 -23.77
N GLN A 41 4.84 -23.69 -24.96
CA GLN A 41 5.75 -22.60 -25.28
C GLN A 41 5.07 -21.23 -25.13
N LEU A 42 3.88 -21.04 -25.71
CA LEU A 42 3.12 -19.80 -25.56
C LEU A 42 2.70 -19.53 -24.10
N ALA A 43 2.25 -20.57 -23.38
CA ALA A 43 1.87 -20.42 -21.98
C ALA A 43 3.05 -19.98 -21.11
N TYR A 44 4.21 -20.63 -21.23
CA TYR A 44 5.40 -20.24 -20.49
C TYR A 44 5.93 -18.87 -20.91
N PHE A 45 5.89 -18.55 -22.22
CA PHE A 45 6.26 -17.22 -22.71
C PHE A 45 5.40 -16.13 -22.06
N ALA A 46 4.08 -16.30 -22.10
CA ALA A 46 3.14 -15.37 -21.52
C ALA A 46 3.37 -15.20 -20.02
N THR A 47 3.48 -16.31 -19.28
CA THR A 47 3.70 -16.27 -17.82
C THR A 47 4.99 -15.54 -17.45
N VAL A 48 6.11 -15.84 -18.12
CA VAL A 48 7.44 -15.32 -17.77
C VAL A 48 7.69 -13.91 -18.31
N PHE A 49 7.36 -13.65 -19.57
CA PHE A 49 7.77 -12.42 -20.26
C PHE A 49 6.65 -11.38 -20.39
N VAL A 50 5.40 -11.74 -20.11
CA VAL A 50 4.27 -10.81 -20.16
C VAL A 50 3.68 -10.62 -18.77
N MET A 51 3.17 -11.69 -18.16
CA MET A 51 2.43 -11.62 -16.91
C MET A 51 3.30 -11.18 -15.73
N ALA A 52 4.50 -11.76 -15.58
CA ALA A 52 5.38 -11.40 -14.47
C ALA A 52 5.86 -9.94 -14.52
N PRO A 53 6.42 -9.42 -15.64
CA PRO A 53 6.76 -8.02 -15.76
C PRO A 53 5.55 -7.09 -15.59
N LEU A 54 4.41 -7.42 -16.21
CA LEU A 54 3.20 -6.59 -16.11
C LEU A 54 2.66 -6.57 -14.67
N SER A 55 2.76 -7.68 -13.93
CA SER A 55 2.39 -7.75 -12.51
C SER A 55 3.28 -6.84 -11.67
N MET A 56 4.60 -6.86 -11.89
CA MET A 56 5.53 -5.96 -11.22
C MET A 56 5.22 -4.48 -11.53
N MET A 57 4.98 -4.15 -12.79
CA MET A 57 4.67 -2.78 -13.22
C MET A 57 3.34 -2.27 -12.68
N THR A 58 2.29 -3.10 -12.72
CA THR A 58 0.98 -2.74 -12.15
C THR A 58 1.02 -2.66 -10.63
N GLY A 59 1.84 -3.47 -9.97
CA GLY A 59 2.15 -3.37 -8.53
C GLY A 59 2.71 -2.01 -8.14
N LEU A 60 3.72 -1.54 -8.88
CA LEU A 60 4.31 -0.22 -8.71
C LEU A 60 3.28 0.91 -8.94
N ALA A 61 2.35 0.74 -9.88
CA ALA A 61 1.32 1.73 -10.18
C ALA A 61 0.26 1.86 -9.05
N MET A 62 0.28 0.96 -8.08
CA MET A 62 -0.54 1.03 -6.86
C MET A 62 0.20 1.67 -5.67
N SER A 63 1.43 2.17 -5.82
CA SER A 63 2.15 2.89 -4.75
C SER A 63 1.74 4.37 -4.69
N PRO A 64 1.24 4.89 -3.55
CA PRO A 64 0.97 6.33 -3.36
C PRO A 64 2.19 7.21 -3.61
N ALA A 65 3.33 6.92 -2.96
CA ALA A 65 4.59 7.65 -3.17
C ALA A 65 5.02 7.72 -4.65
N LEU A 66 4.96 6.58 -5.37
CA LEU A 66 5.38 6.53 -6.77
C LEU A 66 4.46 7.35 -7.69
N VAL A 67 3.15 7.18 -7.53
CA VAL A 67 2.15 7.83 -8.39
C VAL A 67 2.09 9.34 -8.11
N ASN A 68 2.22 9.77 -6.86
CA ASN A 68 2.32 11.18 -6.51
C ASN A 68 3.58 11.85 -7.10
N ARG A 69 4.70 11.12 -7.23
CA ARG A 69 5.93 11.62 -7.85
C ARG A 69 5.88 11.61 -9.38
N TRP A 70 5.31 10.57 -9.96
CA TRP A 70 5.22 10.33 -11.40
C TRP A 70 3.77 10.03 -11.84
N PRO A 71 2.91 11.05 -11.92
CA PRO A 71 1.48 10.87 -12.20
C PRO A 71 1.17 10.16 -13.53
N ARG A 72 2.07 10.29 -14.51
CA ARG A 72 1.93 9.66 -15.84
C ARG A 72 2.10 8.14 -15.78
N TYR A 73 2.76 7.60 -14.76
CA TYR A 73 3.03 6.17 -14.66
C TYR A 73 1.72 5.36 -14.53
N ALA A 74 0.85 5.75 -13.59
CA ALA A 74 -0.45 5.08 -13.45
C ALA A 74 -1.33 5.24 -14.70
N LYS A 75 -1.20 6.35 -15.43
CA LYS A 75 -1.96 6.59 -16.68
C LYS A 75 -1.62 5.59 -17.78
N LEU A 76 -0.43 4.99 -17.79
CA LEU A 76 -0.06 3.92 -18.74
C LEU A 76 -1.01 2.72 -18.69
N PHE A 77 -1.64 2.49 -17.53
CA PHE A 77 -2.56 1.38 -17.30
C PHE A 77 -4.04 1.81 -17.29
N GLY A 78 -4.36 3.05 -17.66
CA GLY A 78 -5.71 3.61 -17.50
C GLY A 78 -5.99 4.18 -16.10
N GLY A 79 -4.96 4.40 -15.30
CA GLY A 79 -5.07 4.91 -13.92
C GLY A 79 -4.95 3.80 -12.88
N ARG A 80 -5.00 4.20 -11.60
CA ARG A 80 -4.78 3.31 -10.45
C ARG A 80 -5.78 2.16 -10.38
N GLN A 81 -7.06 2.44 -10.63
CA GLN A 81 -8.10 1.42 -10.57
C GLN A 81 -7.91 0.35 -11.64
N CYS A 82 -7.61 0.77 -12.88
CA CYS A 82 -7.33 -0.15 -13.97
C CYS A 82 -6.05 -0.95 -13.72
N ALA A 83 -4.98 -0.33 -13.20
CA ALA A 83 -3.77 -1.04 -12.79
C ALA A 83 -4.07 -2.15 -11.77
N ARG A 84 -4.92 -1.88 -10.78
CA ARG A 84 -5.37 -2.88 -9.80
C ARG A 84 -6.17 -4.01 -10.44
N SER A 85 -7.09 -3.69 -11.36
CA SER A 85 -7.85 -4.71 -12.09
C SER A 85 -6.94 -5.60 -12.94
N ILE A 86 -5.96 -5.03 -13.65
CA ILE A 86 -4.97 -5.79 -14.41
C ILE A 86 -4.16 -6.69 -13.47
N HIS A 87 -3.67 -6.14 -12.35
CA HIS A 87 -2.90 -6.90 -11.36
C HIS A 87 -3.69 -8.10 -10.80
N PHE A 88 -4.97 -7.89 -10.49
CA PHE A 88 -5.88 -8.96 -10.04
C PHE A 88 -6.11 -10.02 -11.12
N LEU A 89 -6.35 -9.62 -12.37
CA LEU A 89 -6.51 -10.56 -13.49
C LEU A 89 -5.23 -11.36 -13.74
N LEU A 90 -4.06 -10.75 -13.55
CA LEU A 90 -2.77 -11.45 -13.63
C LEU A 90 -2.61 -12.48 -12.52
N LEU A 91 -3.00 -12.16 -11.28
CA LEU A 91 -3.04 -13.13 -10.17
C LEU A 91 -3.93 -14.33 -10.51
N VAL A 92 -5.13 -14.09 -11.03
CA VAL A 92 -6.05 -15.15 -11.49
C VAL A 92 -5.40 -15.97 -12.61
N GLY A 93 -4.73 -15.31 -13.56
CA GLY A 93 -3.97 -15.97 -14.61
C GLY A 93 -2.86 -16.87 -14.08
N PHE A 94 -2.08 -16.41 -13.10
CA PHE A 94 -1.04 -17.22 -12.45
C PHE A 94 -1.64 -18.44 -11.74
N ALA A 95 -2.74 -18.26 -11.00
CA ALA A 95 -3.43 -19.35 -10.33
C ALA A 95 -3.94 -20.40 -11.34
N GLY A 96 -4.56 -19.94 -12.44
CA GLY A 96 -5.02 -20.80 -13.52
C GLY A 96 -3.87 -21.54 -14.21
N PHE A 97 -2.77 -20.85 -14.50
CA PHE A 97 -1.56 -21.45 -15.06
C PHE A 97 -1.01 -22.54 -14.14
N VAL A 98 -0.87 -22.28 -12.83
CA VAL A 98 -0.38 -23.27 -11.85
C VAL A 98 -1.28 -24.50 -11.83
N ALA A 99 -2.60 -24.31 -11.76
CA ALA A 99 -3.55 -25.41 -11.73
C ALA A 99 -3.41 -26.30 -12.98
N VAL A 100 -3.50 -25.72 -14.17
CA VAL A 100 -3.39 -26.46 -15.45
C VAL A 100 -2.01 -27.11 -15.59
N HIS A 101 -0.95 -26.37 -15.29
CA HIS A 101 0.42 -26.85 -15.41
C HIS A 101 0.70 -28.06 -14.51
N VAL A 102 0.34 -27.97 -13.22
CA VAL A 102 0.54 -29.07 -12.27
C VAL A 102 -0.28 -30.30 -12.66
N THR A 103 -1.52 -30.11 -13.12
CA THR A 103 -2.35 -31.20 -13.62
C THR A 103 -1.70 -31.90 -14.82
N LEU A 104 -1.21 -31.13 -15.81
CA LEU A 104 -0.53 -31.72 -16.98
C LEU A 104 0.77 -32.43 -16.58
N VAL A 105 1.57 -31.87 -15.67
CA VAL A 105 2.77 -32.52 -15.12
C VAL A 105 2.43 -33.87 -14.50
N ALA A 106 1.30 -33.96 -13.79
CA ALA A 106 0.85 -35.21 -13.18
C ALA A 106 0.36 -36.23 -14.23
N MET A 107 -0.50 -35.80 -15.15
CA MET A 107 -1.17 -36.67 -16.12
C MET A 107 -0.23 -37.22 -17.20
N THR A 108 0.79 -36.46 -17.58
CA THR A 108 1.72 -36.83 -18.68
C THR A 108 2.92 -37.67 -18.22
N GLY A 109 2.98 -38.00 -16.93
CA GLY A 109 4.04 -38.84 -16.36
C GLY A 109 4.77 -38.16 -15.21
N LEU A 110 4.08 -37.99 -14.09
CA LEU A 110 4.57 -37.31 -12.87
C LEU A 110 6.03 -37.63 -12.52
N ARG A 111 6.38 -38.92 -12.45
CA ARG A 111 7.72 -39.37 -12.03
C ARG A 111 8.83 -38.87 -12.96
N ARG A 112 8.63 -39.01 -14.27
CA ARG A 112 9.60 -38.57 -15.28
C ARG A 112 9.72 -37.05 -15.30
N ASN A 113 8.58 -36.35 -15.31
CA ASN A 113 8.52 -34.89 -15.30
C ASN A 113 9.19 -34.29 -14.07
N MET A 114 9.02 -34.90 -12.89
CA MET A 114 9.70 -34.43 -11.68
C MET A 114 11.22 -34.62 -11.74
N ASN A 115 11.74 -35.65 -12.41
CA ASN A 115 13.18 -35.77 -12.66
C ASN A 115 13.69 -34.69 -13.61
N HIS A 116 12.90 -34.30 -14.62
CA HIS A 116 13.24 -33.16 -15.48
C HIS A 116 13.30 -31.86 -14.70
N ILE A 117 12.30 -31.59 -13.85
CA ILE A 117 12.14 -30.32 -13.12
C ILE A 117 13.19 -30.19 -12.01
N VAL A 118 13.39 -31.24 -11.20
CA VAL A 118 14.19 -31.16 -9.97
C VAL A 118 15.67 -31.44 -10.22
N LEU A 119 15.98 -32.41 -11.08
CA LEU A 119 17.34 -32.90 -11.27
C LEU A 119 17.90 -32.60 -12.67
N GLY A 120 17.05 -32.19 -13.62
CA GLY A 120 17.48 -31.97 -15.00
C GLY A 120 17.95 -33.25 -15.68
N VAL A 121 17.37 -34.41 -15.35
CA VAL A 121 17.73 -35.72 -15.94
C VAL A 121 16.51 -36.42 -16.52
N ASP A 122 16.67 -37.05 -17.68
CA ASP A 122 15.60 -37.79 -18.36
C ASP A 122 15.64 -39.29 -18.03
N ASP A 123 15.12 -39.64 -16.86
CA ASP A 123 15.00 -41.04 -16.45
C ASP A 123 13.74 -41.30 -15.62
N MET A 124 13.53 -42.56 -15.29
CA MET A 124 12.44 -43.01 -14.44
C MET A 124 12.94 -43.30 -13.03
N ARG A 125 13.91 -42.62 -12.43
CA ARG A 125 14.23 -42.83 -11.00
C ARG A 125 13.17 -42.16 -10.11
N TRP A 126 13.11 -42.52 -8.83
CA TRP A 126 12.22 -41.86 -7.87
C TRP A 126 12.83 -40.59 -7.26
N THR A 127 14.13 -40.39 -7.47
CA THR A 127 14.92 -39.37 -6.77
C THR A 127 14.38 -37.96 -6.97
N GLY A 128 14.09 -37.53 -8.21
CA GLY A 128 13.56 -36.19 -8.47
C GLY A 128 12.16 -35.98 -7.90
N LEU A 129 11.28 -36.99 -7.97
CA LEU A 129 9.96 -36.93 -7.34
C LEU A 129 10.06 -36.82 -5.81
N VAL A 130 10.88 -37.65 -5.16
CA VAL A 130 11.05 -37.61 -3.70
C VAL A 130 11.63 -36.27 -3.25
N LEU A 131 12.69 -35.78 -3.91
CA LEU A 131 13.28 -34.48 -3.59
C LEU A 131 12.31 -33.32 -3.84
N GLY A 132 11.54 -33.39 -4.93
CA GLY A 132 10.49 -32.40 -5.22
C GLY A 132 9.39 -32.39 -4.16
N LEU A 133 8.92 -33.56 -3.72
CA LEU A 133 7.93 -33.67 -2.64
C LEU A 133 8.49 -33.18 -1.30
N ILE A 134 9.76 -33.44 -1.00
CA ILE A 134 10.44 -32.85 0.17
C ILE A 134 10.47 -31.33 0.06
N GLY A 135 10.83 -30.78 -1.10
CA GLY A 135 10.81 -29.33 -1.35
C GLY A 135 9.42 -28.72 -1.14
N ILE A 136 8.37 -29.34 -1.70
CA ILE A 136 6.97 -28.92 -1.50
C ILE A 136 6.59 -29.01 -0.01
N ALA A 137 6.95 -30.10 0.67
CA ALA A 137 6.67 -30.28 2.09
C ALA A 137 7.36 -29.19 2.93
N ILE A 138 8.61 -28.83 2.61
CA ILE A 138 9.31 -27.71 3.26
C ILE A 138 8.54 -26.41 3.06
N VAL A 139 8.13 -26.09 1.82
CA VAL A 139 7.36 -24.87 1.54
C VAL A 139 6.04 -24.84 2.32
N VAL A 140 5.30 -25.95 2.37
CA VAL A 140 4.05 -26.08 3.12
C VAL A 140 4.29 -25.92 4.62
N ILE A 141 5.31 -26.58 5.18
CA ILE A 141 5.68 -26.46 6.59
C ILE A 141 6.11 -25.03 6.91
N SER A 142 6.90 -24.39 6.05
CA SER A 142 7.27 -22.97 6.19
C SER A 142 6.05 -22.06 6.17
N TRP A 143 5.06 -22.33 5.32
CA TRP A 143 3.81 -21.57 5.28
C TRP A 143 2.97 -21.76 6.55
N ILE A 144 2.84 -22.99 7.05
CA ILE A 144 2.18 -23.29 8.32
C ILE A 144 2.88 -22.58 9.48
N ALA A 145 4.22 -22.64 9.53
CA ALA A 145 5.01 -21.95 10.53
C ALA A 145 4.84 -20.43 10.44
N ALA A 146 4.88 -19.86 9.24
CA ALA A 146 4.66 -18.43 9.01
C ALA A 146 3.25 -17.99 9.45
N HIS A 147 2.22 -18.79 9.16
CA HIS A 147 0.85 -18.54 9.62
C HIS A 147 0.76 -18.55 11.15
N TYR A 148 1.35 -19.57 11.79
CA TYR A 148 1.41 -19.67 13.25
C TYR A 148 2.14 -18.46 13.87
N ILE A 149 3.31 -18.11 13.34
CA ILE A 149 4.09 -16.95 13.81
C ILE A 149 3.30 -15.65 13.66
N SER A 150 2.60 -15.46 12.53
CA SER A 150 1.80 -14.27 12.26
C SER A 150 0.63 -14.13 13.24
N TRP A 151 0.04 -15.25 13.66
CA TRP A 151 -1.10 -15.26 14.59
C TRP A 151 -0.67 -15.05 16.05
N TYR A 152 0.40 -15.72 16.49
CA TYR A 152 0.81 -15.72 17.90
C TYR A 152 1.87 -14.67 18.25
N PHE A 153 2.66 -14.20 17.28
CA PHE A 153 3.74 -13.24 17.49
C PHE A 153 3.67 -12.03 16.52
N PRO A 154 2.51 -11.37 16.36
CA PRO A 154 2.33 -10.30 15.37
C PRO A 154 3.28 -9.12 15.60
N ARG A 155 3.56 -8.74 16.86
CA ARG A 155 4.52 -7.66 17.17
C ARG A 155 5.95 -8.00 16.74
N ALA A 156 6.39 -9.24 17.00
CA ALA A 156 7.72 -9.68 16.61
C ALA A 156 7.86 -9.68 15.09
N LEU A 157 6.81 -10.14 14.38
CA LEU A 157 6.75 -10.12 12.93
C LEU A 157 6.80 -8.68 12.38
N GLN A 158 5.99 -7.77 12.93
CA GLN A 158 5.98 -6.36 12.53
C GLN A 158 7.37 -5.71 12.71
N ARG A 159 8.04 -5.96 13.84
CA ARG A 159 9.41 -5.44 14.08
C ARG A 159 10.45 -6.06 13.16
N ALA A 160 10.35 -7.36 12.87
CA ALA A 160 11.22 -8.02 11.91
C ALA A 160 11.02 -7.46 10.49
N GLN A 161 9.76 -7.30 10.07
CA GLN A 161 9.40 -6.68 8.80
C GLN A 161 9.88 -5.23 8.71
N ARG A 162 9.76 -4.46 9.80
CA ARG A 162 10.32 -3.11 9.89
C ARG A 162 11.83 -3.13 9.68
N ALA A 163 12.56 -3.99 10.39
CA ALA A 163 14.03 -4.07 10.29
C ALA A 163 14.50 -4.39 8.85
N VAL A 164 13.74 -5.21 8.11
CA VAL A 164 14.05 -5.57 6.73
C VAL A 164 13.62 -4.48 5.73
N THR A 165 12.39 -3.97 5.85
CA THR A 165 11.80 -3.10 4.81
C THR A 165 12.11 -1.62 5.02
N GLN A 166 12.28 -1.17 6.27
CA GLN A 166 12.45 0.25 6.58
C GLN A 166 13.70 0.85 5.93
N PRO A 167 14.90 0.23 6.01
CA PRO A 167 16.10 0.79 5.38
C PRO A 167 15.92 1.00 3.87
N VAL A 168 15.31 0.02 3.20
CA VAL A 168 15.04 0.08 1.75
C VAL A 168 14.08 1.22 1.44
N LYS A 169 12.98 1.35 2.17
CA LYS A 169 11.99 2.40 1.95
C LYS A 169 12.56 3.81 2.19
N LEU A 170 13.39 3.99 3.23
CA LEU A 170 14.06 5.27 3.57
C LEU A 170 15.01 5.76 2.46
N VAL A 171 15.67 4.85 1.75
CA VAL A 171 16.59 5.22 0.66
C VAL A 171 15.90 5.29 -0.71
N THR A 172 14.67 4.79 -0.83
CA THR A 172 13.89 4.73 -2.08
C THR A 172 12.65 5.63 -2.04
N LEU A 173 11.50 5.10 -1.60
CA LEU A 173 10.19 5.73 -1.70
C LEU A 173 10.04 6.99 -0.85
N ASP A 174 10.66 7.04 0.33
CA ASP A 174 10.57 8.22 1.21
C ASP A 174 11.17 9.46 0.56
N ARG A 175 12.26 9.31 -0.21
CA ARG A 175 12.93 10.47 -0.83
C ARG A 175 12.09 11.12 -1.93
N LEU A 176 10.99 10.51 -2.35
CA LEU A 176 10.14 11.03 -3.40
C LEU A 176 9.35 12.23 -2.87
N VAL A 177 9.51 13.36 -3.57
CA VAL A 177 8.74 14.57 -3.30
C VAL A 177 7.39 14.48 -4.04
N PRO A 178 6.26 14.66 -3.36
CA PRO A 178 4.94 14.66 -4.00
C PRO A 178 4.78 15.89 -4.90
N HIS A 179 4.22 15.68 -6.10
CA HIS A 179 3.97 16.74 -7.09
C HIS A 179 2.58 16.65 -7.73
N GLN A 180 1.82 15.60 -7.44
CA GLN A 180 0.57 15.37 -8.14
C GLN A 180 -0.51 16.32 -7.66
N THR A 181 -1.06 17.08 -8.60
CA THR A 181 -2.25 17.88 -8.42
C THR A 181 -3.32 17.46 -9.41
N TYR A 182 -4.57 17.73 -9.05
CA TYR A 182 -5.74 17.44 -9.87
C TYR A 182 -6.49 18.74 -10.17
N THR A 183 -7.38 18.70 -11.15
CA THR A 183 -8.28 19.82 -11.44
C THR A 183 -9.60 19.68 -10.69
N ARG A 184 -10.38 20.76 -10.57
CA ARG A 184 -11.68 20.74 -9.88
C ARG A 184 -12.66 19.78 -10.56
N GLU A 185 -12.58 19.62 -11.87
CA GLU A 185 -13.41 18.69 -12.64
C GLU A 185 -13.09 17.22 -12.32
N GLN A 186 -11.93 16.94 -11.74
CA GLN A 186 -11.51 15.60 -11.34
C GLN A 186 -11.85 15.30 -9.87
N VAL A 187 -12.41 16.26 -9.13
CA VAL A 187 -12.90 16.02 -7.77
C VAL A 187 -13.93 14.89 -7.82
N SER A 188 -13.76 13.92 -6.92
CA SER A 188 -14.60 12.73 -6.91
C SER A 188 -16.03 13.09 -6.51
N PRO A 189 -17.04 12.55 -7.20
CA PRO A 189 -18.45 12.85 -6.88
C PRO A 189 -18.84 12.37 -5.48
N HIS A 190 -18.15 11.35 -4.98
CA HIS A 190 -18.29 10.85 -3.62
C HIS A 190 -16.91 10.65 -2.99
N PHE A 191 -16.79 11.05 -1.72
CA PHE A 191 -15.59 10.86 -0.92
C PHE A 191 -15.96 10.04 0.30
N TRP A 192 -15.55 8.77 0.36
CA TRP A 192 -16.00 7.88 1.43
C TRP A 192 -15.49 8.35 2.80
N PRO A 193 -16.37 8.50 3.80
CA PRO A 193 -15.94 8.72 5.17
C PRO A 193 -15.44 7.42 5.80
N ASN A 194 -14.44 7.52 6.67
CA ASN A 194 -13.91 6.41 7.46
C ASN A 194 -13.67 6.82 8.92
N GLY A 195 -13.53 5.87 9.83
CA GLY A 195 -13.29 6.13 11.26
C GLY A 195 -14.54 6.49 12.06
N ARG A 196 -14.47 6.33 13.38
CA ARG A 196 -15.55 6.60 14.32
C ARG A 196 -15.58 8.08 14.70
N MET A 197 -16.77 8.69 14.71
CA MET A 197 -16.96 10.08 15.16
C MET A 197 -16.51 10.26 16.61
N PRO A 198 -15.95 11.42 17.01
CA PRO A 198 -15.65 11.70 18.40
C PRO A 198 -16.90 11.65 19.27
N GLU A 199 -16.82 10.93 20.38
CA GLU A 199 -17.91 10.85 21.36
C GLU A 199 -17.67 11.74 22.59
N ARG A 200 -16.50 12.36 22.69
CA ARG A 200 -16.15 13.26 23.79
C ARG A 200 -17.06 14.49 23.82
N GLU A 201 -17.53 14.82 25.02
CA GLU A 201 -18.48 15.91 25.25
C GLU A 201 -17.91 17.31 24.96
N ASP A 202 -16.61 17.52 25.19
CA ASP A 202 -15.94 18.79 24.87
C ASP A 202 -15.89 19.05 23.36
N TRP A 203 -15.61 18.04 22.55
CA TRP A 203 -15.67 18.15 21.09
C TRP A 203 -17.10 18.42 20.59
N LYS A 204 -18.11 17.70 21.10
CA LYS A 204 -19.52 17.92 20.73
C LYS A 204 -20.01 19.33 21.07
N ARG A 205 -19.58 19.90 22.20
CA ARG A 205 -19.91 21.29 22.57
C ARG A 205 -19.32 22.28 21.57
N MET A 206 -18.05 22.09 21.18
CA MET A 206 -17.44 22.94 20.16
C MET A 206 -18.13 22.77 18.81
N GLU A 207 -18.49 21.55 18.42
CA GLU A 207 -19.24 21.29 17.19
C GLU A 207 -20.57 22.06 17.16
N ALA A 208 -21.31 22.06 18.28
CA ALA A 208 -22.61 22.73 18.40
C ALA A 208 -22.53 24.27 18.23
N ASP A 209 -21.40 24.90 18.57
CA ASP A 209 -21.17 26.34 18.38
C ASP A 209 -20.23 26.63 17.18
N GLY A 210 -20.14 25.71 16.21
CA GLY A 210 -19.37 25.93 14.98
C GLY A 210 -17.86 26.06 15.20
N PHE A 211 -17.33 25.44 16.24
CA PHE A 211 -15.93 25.40 16.63
C PHE A 211 -15.30 26.77 16.93
N ARG A 212 -16.09 27.76 17.37
CA ARG A 212 -15.60 29.11 17.73
C ARG A 212 -14.52 29.07 18.81
N ASP A 213 -14.70 28.23 19.82
CA ASP A 213 -13.78 28.07 20.94
C ASP A 213 -12.64 27.07 20.66
N TYR A 214 -12.58 26.50 19.45
CA TYR A 214 -11.53 25.56 19.10
C TYR A 214 -10.16 26.25 19.09
N ARG A 215 -9.21 25.59 19.75
CA ARG A 215 -7.82 26.00 19.79
C ARG A 215 -6.90 24.80 19.52
N LEU A 216 -6.03 24.92 18.53
CA LEU A 216 -4.99 23.95 18.24
C LEU A 216 -3.76 24.21 19.13
N LYS A 217 -3.53 23.30 20.06
CA LYS A 217 -2.33 23.30 20.90
C LYS A 217 -1.17 22.64 20.17
N VAL A 218 -0.05 23.34 20.03
CA VAL A 218 1.18 22.79 19.46
C VAL A 218 2.34 22.98 20.42
N GLY A 219 2.92 21.88 20.89
CA GLY A 219 3.93 21.87 21.95
C GLY A 219 4.95 20.73 21.82
N GLY A 220 5.47 20.29 22.96
CA GLY A 220 6.55 19.30 23.02
C GLY A 220 7.92 19.95 22.83
N LEU A 221 8.78 19.33 22.02
CA LEU A 221 10.14 19.77 21.71
C LEU A 221 10.15 20.94 20.70
N VAL A 222 9.61 22.08 21.11
CA VAL A 222 9.59 23.33 20.34
C VAL A 222 10.12 24.49 21.17
N GLU A 223 10.64 25.53 20.52
CA GLU A 223 11.04 26.78 21.19
C GLU A 223 9.84 27.70 21.44
N ASN A 224 8.87 27.72 20.51
CA ASN A 224 7.73 28.62 20.56
C ASN A 224 6.42 27.80 20.54
N PRO A 225 5.96 27.26 21.68
CA PRO A 225 4.65 26.62 21.74
C PRO A 225 3.55 27.64 21.39
N VAL A 226 2.50 27.16 20.73
CA VAL A 226 1.39 28.01 20.27
C VAL A 226 0.04 27.38 20.62
N ASP A 227 -0.97 28.24 20.72
CA ASP A 227 -2.36 27.88 20.97
C ASP A 227 -3.27 28.64 19.97
N LEU A 228 -3.45 28.06 18.78
CA LEU A 228 -3.98 28.77 17.61
C LEU A 228 -5.48 28.56 17.44
N SER A 229 -6.25 29.64 17.32
CA SER A 229 -7.64 29.60 16.87
C SER A 229 -7.75 29.27 15.37
N LEU A 230 -8.97 28.92 14.91
CA LEU A 230 -9.23 28.71 13.48
C LEU A 230 -8.98 29.98 12.67
N ASP A 231 -9.35 31.15 13.19
CA ASP A 231 -9.16 32.43 12.51
C ASP A 231 -7.68 32.78 12.36
N GLU A 232 -6.87 32.54 13.39
CA GLU A 232 -5.41 32.70 13.32
C GLU A 232 -4.81 31.77 12.26
N MET A 233 -5.22 30.49 12.22
CA MET A 233 -4.75 29.56 11.19
C MET A 233 -5.16 29.97 9.78
N ARG A 234 -6.37 30.51 9.60
CA ARG A 234 -6.85 31.05 8.31
C ARG A 234 -6.08 32.29 7.87
N ALA A 235 -5.67 33.13 8.81
CA ALA A 235 -4.89 34.34 8.56
C ALA A 235 -3.42 34.06 8.16
N MET A 236 -2.87 32.88 8.48
CA MET A 236 -1.48 32.49 8.17
C MET A 236 -1.26 32.08 6.69
N GLU A 237 -2.01 32.67 5.75
CA GLU A 237 -2.03 32.36 4.32
C GLU A 237 -2.22 30.86 4.03
N ALA A 238 -3.48 30.45 4.01
CA ALA A 238 -3.87 29.09 3.69
C ALA A 238 -3.36 28.65 2.30
N GLU A 239 -2.83 27.42 2.22
CA GLU A 239 -2.51 26.78 0.95
C GLU A 239 -3.72 25.98 0.46
N GLU A 240 -3.91 25.93 -0.86
CA GLU A 240 -4.93 25.12 -1.53
C GLU A 240 -4.26 24.01 -2.35
N SER A 241 -4.79 22.80 -2.27
CA SER A 241 -4.31 21.67 -3.06
C SER A 241 -5.43 20.69 -3.35
N ILE A 242 -5.54 20.26 -4.61
CA ILE A 242 -6.46 19.20 -5.03
C ILE A 242 -5.66 17.92 -5.19
N THR A 243 -5.94 16.94 -4.33
CA THR A 243 -5.11 15.74 -4.15
C THR A 243 -5.96 14.47 -4.08
N MET A 244 -5.32 13.33 -4.35
CA MET A 244 -5.96 12.02 -4.24
C MET A 244 -5.61 11.38 -2.91
N HIS A 245 -6.65 11.06 -2.14
CA HIS A 245 -6.56 10.27 -0.93
C HIS A 245 -6.48 8.77 -1.26
N HIS A 246 -5.63 8.05 -0.54
CA HIS A 246 -5.49 6.60 -0.65
C HIS A 246 -5.90 5.90 0.66
N CYS A 247 -6.99 5.13 0.61
CA CYS A 247 -7.45 4.36 1.76
C CYS A 247 -6.96 2.90 1.68
N ILE A 248 -6.56 2.35 2.83
CA ILE A 248 -6.20 0.93 2.97
C ILE A 248 -7.39 -0.01 2.69
N GLN A 249 -8.62 0.47 2.87
CA GLN A 249 -9.85 -0.26 2.54
C GLN A 249 -10.10 -0.39 1.03
N GLY A 250 -9.19 0.11 0.19
CA GLY A 250 -9.21 -0.13 -1.24
C GLY A 250 -9.98 0.89 -2.07
N TRP A 251 -10.41 2.02 -1.52
CA TRP A 251 -10.95 3.13 -2.30
C TRP A 251 -9.93 4.28 -2.41
N SER A 252 -10.14 5.16 -3.37
CA SER A 252 -9.37 6.42 -3.51
C SER A 252 -10.34 7.52 -3.91
N GLY A 253 -10.08 8.74 -3.46
CA GLY A 253 -10.96 9.88 -3.70
C GLY A 253 -10.16 11.16 -3.88
N ILE A 254 -10.55 11.98 -4.85
CA ILE A 254 -9.95 13.28 -5.12
C ILE A 254 -10.81 14.35 -4.44
N ALA A 255 -10.17 15.25 -3.70
CA ALA A 255 -10.82 16.39 -3.09
C ALA A 255 -9.89 17.60 -3.10
N GLU A 256 -10.49 18.79 -3.09
CA GLU A 256 -9.80 20.05 -2.86
C GLU A 256 -9.70 20.30 -1.36
N TRP A 257 -8.52 20.67 -0.88
CA TRP A 257 -8.25 20.98 0.52
C TRP A 257 -7.67 22.37 0.63
N ARG A 258 -8.06 23.09 1.67
CA ARG A 258 -7.44 24.35 2.06
C ARG A 258 -7.09 24.34 3.53
N GLY A 259 -5.88 24.78 3.86
CA GLY A 259 -5.35 24.62 5.21
C GLY A 259 -4.06 25.36 5.52
N LEU A 260 -3.64 25.25 6.78
CA LEU A 260 -2.33 25.72 7.24
C LEU A 260 -1.26 24.70 6.82
N SER A 261 -0.30 25.13 6.00
CA SER A 261 0.86 24.33 5.62
C SER A 261 1.66 23.88 6.85
N LEU A 262 2.01 22.59 6.92
CA LEU A 262 2.86 22.08 8.01
C LEU A 262 4.24 22.74 8.01
N ARG A 263 4.76 23.12 6.84
CA ARG A 263 6.00 23.88 6.73
C ARG A 263 5.91 25.23 7.45
N LYS A 264 4.80 25.96 7.27
CA LYS A 264 4.57 27.25 7.94
C LYS A 264 4.40 27.07 9.44
N LEU A 265 3.66 26.04 9.87
CA LEU A 265 3.52 25.70 11.29
C LEU A 265 4.89 25.37 11.93
N ILE A 266 5.67 24.49 11.30
CA ILE A 266 7.00 24.09 11.76
C ILE A 266 7.93 25.31 11.87
N ALA A 267 7.94 26.18 10.87
CA ALA A 267 8.73 27.41 10.91
C ALA A 267 8.33 28.35 12.07
N ARG A 268 7.03 28.38 12.40
CA ARG A 268 6.48 29.22 13.48
C ARG A 268 6.84 28.73 14.87
N VAL A 269 6.80 27.41 15.10
CA VAL A 269 7.05 26.82 16.42
C VAL A 269 8.53 26.57 16.70
N LYS A 270 9.36 26.46 15.65
CA LYS A 270 10.80 26.18 15.71
C LYS A 270 11.12 24.94 16.56
N PRO A 271 11.05 23.73 15.97
CA PRO A 271 11.37 22.50 16.69
C PRO A 271 12.81 22.53 17.22
N LYS A 272 13.00 21.99 18.43
CA LYS A 272 14.33 21.82 19.02
C LYS A 272 15.15 20.80 18.21
N PRO A 273 16.50 20.83 18.25
CA PRO A 273 17.35 19.94 17.48
C PRO A 273 17.09 18.44 17.71
N GLU A 274 16.60 18.07 18.89
CA GLU A 274 16.29 16.69 19.26
C GLU A 274 14.95 16.21 18.67
N ALA A 275 14.05 17.11 18.27
CA ALA A 275 12.76 16.74 17.71
C ALA A 275 12.91 15.98 16.39
N ARG A 276 12.24 14.83 16.26
CA ARG A 276 12.27 13.99 15.05
C ARG A 276 10.90 13.80 14.40
N ALA A 277 9.83 13.82 15.19
CA ALA A 277 8.47 13.59 14.72
C ALA A 277 7.46 14.55 15.34
N LEU A 278 6.32 14.70 14.65
CA LEU A 278 5.11 15.34 15.09
C LEU A 278 4.09 14.24 15.42
N ALA A 279 3.58 14.23 16.64
CA ALA A 279 2.46 13.40 17.07
C ALA A 279 1.17 14.20 16.99
N PHE A 280 0.19 13.70 16.26
CA PHE A 280 -1.12 14.31 16.10
C PHE A 280 -2.11 13.48 16.90
N TYR A 281 -2.80 14.11 17.85
CA TYR A 281 -3.80 13.45 18.66
C TYR A 281 -5.19 13.91 18.26
N SER A 282 -6.14 12.98 18.27
CA SER A 282 -7.52 13.19 17.90
C SER A 282 -8.42 13.34 19.12
N TYR A 283 -9.50 14.08 18.98
CA TYR A 283 -10.68 13.93 19.86
C TYR A 283 -11.39 12.58 19.68
N GLY A 284 -11.15 11.89 18.55
CA GLY A 284 -11.66 10.55 18.29
C GLY A 284 -10.90 9.45 19.01
N GLU A 285 -11.55 8.31 19.16
CA GLU A 285 -10.99 7.13 19.84
C GLU A 285 -10.36 6.15 18.86
N SER A 286 -9.35 5.41 19.33
CA SER A 286 -8.82 4.22 18.63
C SER A 286 -9.85 3.09 18.65
N LEU A 287 -9.74 2.18 17.68
CA LEU A 287 -10.62 1.01 17.56
C LEU A 287 -10.60 0.12 18.82
N TYR A 288 -9.44 0.02 19.48
CA TYR A 288 -9.22 -0.80 20.67
C TYR A 288 -9.22 0.00 21.98
N GLY A 289 -9.75 1.23 21.94
CA GLY A 289 -9.85 2.14 23.08
C GLY A 289 -8.65 3.08 23.22
N GLY A 290 -8.85 4.16 23.99
CA GLY A 290 -7.88 5.25 24.11
C GLY A 290 -7.98 6.26 22.97
N LEU A 291 -7.18 7.33 23.06
CA LEU A 291 -7.16 8.41 22.07
C LEU A 291 -6.53 7.91 20.77
N TYR A 292 -7.15 8.24 19.64
CA TYR A 292 -6.53 8.01 18.35
C TYR A 292 -5.38 9.00 18.15
N TYR A 293 -4.22 8.49 17.77
CA TYR A 293 -3.07 9.30 17.43
C TYR A 293 -2.28 8.69 16.29
N ASP A 294 -1.55 9.53 15.57
CA ASP A 294 -0.61 9.10 14.55
C ASP A 294 0.57 10.08 14.47
N THR A 295 1.65 9.68 13.82
CA THR A 295 2.89 10.45 13.75
C THR A 295 3.35 10.68 12.31
N GLN A 296 3.97 11.84 12.09
CA GLN A 296 4.73 12.14 10.88
C GLN A 296 6.13 12.59 11.27
N SER A 297 7.17 12.18 10.54
CA SER A 297 8.46 12.81 10.75
C SER A 297 8.43 14.27 10.34
N ILE A 298 9.36 15.04 10.92
CA ILE A 298 9.57 16.43 10.50
C ILE A 298 9.95 16.49 9.01
N SER A 299 10.79 15.56 8.53
CA SER A 299 11.20 15.56 7.12
C SER A 299 10.03 15.33 6.17
N ASN A 300 9.08 14.45 6.51
CA ASN A 300 7.90 14.19 5.71
C ASN A 300 6.89 15.34 5.80
N ALA A 301 6.67 15.88 7.01
CA ALA A 301 5.81 17.02 7.24
C ALA A 301 6.28 18.31 6.53
N LEU A 302 7.58 18.41 6.20
CA LEU A 302 8.13 19.50 5.40
C LEU A 302 7.91 19.34 3.89
N LYS A 303 7.46 18.18 3.39
CA LYS A 303 7.20 17.99 1.95
C LYS A 303 6.01 18.86 1.50
N PRO A 304 5.92 19.20 0.19
CA PRO A 304 4.77 19.92 -0.35
C PRO A 304 3.46 19.18 -0.09
N GLN A 305 2.33 19.92 -0.08
CA GLN A 305 0.98 19.37 0.10
C GLN A 305 0.70 18.75 1.48
N ALA A 306 1.64 18.84 2.42
CA ALA A 306 1.43 18.49 3.81
C ALA A 306 0.81 19.67 4.58
N MET A 307 -0.43 19.52 5.06
CA MET A 307 -1.19 20.62 5.66
C MET A 307 -2.16 20.15 6.75
N LEU A 308 -2.59 21.12 7.56
CA LEU A 308 -3.74 21.04 8.45
C LEU A 308 -4.94 21.69 7.74
N ALA A 309 -5.79 20.87 7.13
CA ALA A 309 -6.95 21.33 6.38
C ALA A 309 -8.12 21.67 7.30
N PHE A 310 -8.77 22.79 7.01
CA PHE A 310 -10.02 23.25 7.66
C PHE A 310 -11.17 23.45 6.65
N ASP A 311 -10.90 23.50 5.35
CA ASP A 311 -11.90 23.48 4.28
C ASP A 311 -11.68 22.28 3.34
N MET A 312 -12.78 21.78 2.77
CA MET A 312 -12.83 20.73 1.75
C MET A 312 -13.82 21.12 0.65
N ASN A 313 -13.41 21.02 -0.62
CA ASN A 313 -14.24 21.33 -1.79
C ASN A 313 -14.94 22.69 -1.72
N GLY A 314 -14.19 23.74 -1.32
CA GLY A 314 -14.67 25.12 -1.25
C GLY A 314 -15.55 25.45 -0.05
N ALA A 315 -15.80 24.53 0.87
CA ALA A 315 -16.59 24.75 2.08
C ALA A 315 -15.83 24.31 3.35
N PRO A 316 -16.19 24.83 4.54
CA PRO A 316 -15.65 24.32 5.79
C PRO A 316 -15.84 22.80 5.93
N LEU A 317 -14.89 22.13 6.60
CA LEU A 317 -15.02 20.70 6.88
C LEU A 317 -16.32 20.42 7.61
N THR A 318 -17.05 19.41 7.14
CA THR A 318 -18.13 18.81 7.92
C THR A 318 -17.55 17.90 9.02
N ALA A 319 -18.32 17.69 10.08
CA ALA A 319 -18.04 16.79 11.18
C ALA A 319 -17.39 15.46 10.74
N ILE A 320 -18.01 14.75 9.81
CA ILE A 320 -17.58 13.41 9.37
C ILE A 320 -16.20 13.39 8.70
N TYR A 321 -15.81 14.50 8.04
CA TYR A 321 -14.53 14.64 7.36
C TYR A 321 -13.42 15.20 8.25
N GLY A 322 -13.68 15.42 9.54
CA GLY A 322 -12.67 15.79 10.52
C GLY A 322 -12.73 17.23 11.00
N ALA A 323 -13.91 17.87 10.99
CA ALA A 323 -14.06 19.23 11.49
C ALA A 323 -13.58 19.39 12.95
N PRO A 324 -12.99 20.53 13.32
CA PRO A 324 -12.71 21.67 12.44
C PRO A 324 -11.37 21.55 11.71
N LEU A 325 -10.56 20.55 12.04
CA LEU A 325 -9.18 20.42 11.55
C LEU A 325 -8.76 18.97 11.35
N ARG A 326 -8.18 18.68 10.18
CA ARG A 326 -7.59 17.38 9.86
C ARG A 326 -6.21 17.51 9.25
N LEU A 327 -5.40 16.46 9.40
CA LEU A 327 -4.13 16.30 8.71
C LEU A 327 -4.38 15.85 7.26
N ARG A 328 -3.58 16.38 6.32
CA ARG A 328 -3.43 15.90 4.95
C ARG A 328 -1.94 15.75 4.62
N VAL A 329 -1.53 14.56 4.20
CA VAL A 329 -0.15 14.23 3.79
C VAL A 329 -0.24 13.14 2.72
N GLU A 330 -0.41 13.51 1.45
CA GLU A 330 -0.98 12.61 0.41
C GLU A 330 -0.02 11.57 -0.15
N ASN A 331 1.26 11.69 0.19
CA ASN A 331 2.23 10.61 0.08
C ASN A 331 2.17 9.68 1.31
N GLN A 332 1.01 9.53 1.96
CA GLN A 332 0.72 8.58 3.03
C GLN A 332 -0.62 7.87 2.78
N LEU A 333 -0.83 6.75 3.48
CA LEU A 333 -2.15 6.14 3.57
C LEU A 333 -3.08 6.92 4.49
N GLY A 334 -4.38 6.79 4.26
CA GLY A 334 -5.39 7.61 4.91
C GLY A 334 -5.50 7.49 6.42
N TYR A 335 -5.09 6.36 7.02
CA TYR A 335 -5.11 6.22 8.49
C TYR A 335 -4.03 7.11 9.14
N LYS A 336 -2.92 7.39 8.46
CA LYS A 336 -1.88 8.31 8.92
C LYS A 336 -2.34 9.79 8.98
N MET A 337 -3.51 10.10 8.42
CA MET A 337 -4.03 11.46 8.26
C MET A 337 -5.14 11.74 9.29
N VAL A 338 -4.72 11.99 10.53
CA VAL A 338 -5.56 12.21 11.71
C VAL A 338 -6.68 13.22 11.45
N LYS A 339 -7.91 12.87 11.85
CA LYS A 339 -9.09 13.75 11.84
C LYS A 339 -9.37 14.28 13.24
N TRP A 340 -10.12 15.38 13.34
CA TRP A 340 -10.55 15.96 14.62
C TRP A 340 -9.35 16.25 15.53
N ILE A 341 -8.34 16.95 15.01
CA ILE A 341 -7.08 17.14 15.72
C ILE A 341 -7.33 17.94 16.99
N GLU A 342 -6.93 17.38 18.14
CA GLU A 342 -6.93 18.04 19.45
C GLU A 342 -5.63 18.82 19.68
N ARG A 343 -4.48 18.18 19.43
CA ARG A 343 -3.17 18.79 19.66
C ARG A 343 -2.08 18.14 18.83
N ILE A 344 -0.95 18.82 18.76
CA ILE A 344 0.29 18.35 18.12
C ILE A 344 1.44 18.45 19.11
N GLU A 345 2.23 17.39 19.22
CA GLU A 345 3.43 17.36 20.06
C GLU A 345 4.66 16.99 19.23
N PHE A 346 5.72 17.78 19.32
CA PHE A 346 7.02 17.44 18.76
C PHE A 346 7.77 16.52 19.73
N VAL A 347 8.21 15.37 19.24
CA VAL A 347 8.83 14.32 20.06
C VAL A 347 10.17 13.87 19.47
N GLU A 348 11.07 13.40 20.34
CA GLU A 348 12.39 12.89 19.95
C GLU A 348 12.30 11.52 19.27
N SER A 349 11.37 10.68 19.71
CA SER A 349 11.15 9.33 19.18
C SER A 349 9.69 8.95 19.30
N VAL A 350 9.20 8.23 18.29
CA VAL A 350 7.86 7.63 18.30
C VAL A 350 7.74 6.51 19.35
N GLU A 351 8.86 5.97 19.81
CA GLU A 351 8.92 4.90 20.83
C GLU A 351 8.43 5.37 22.20
N MET A 352 8.38 6.69 22.43
CA MET A 352 7.87 7.29 23.67
C MET A 352 6.34 7.39 23.70
N LEU A 353 5.66 7.07 22.61
CA LEU A 353 4.22 7.23 22.44
C LEU A 353 3.54 5.87 22.43
N GLY A 354 2.39 5.77 23.12
CA GLY A 354 1.56 4.56 23.11
C GLY A 354 2.36 3.29 23.41
N LYS A 355 2.36 2.33 22.46
CA LYS A 355 3.15 1.08 22.55
C LYS A 355 4.49 1.17 21.81
N GLY A 356 4.84 2.35 21.33
CA GLY A 356 6.13 2.68 20.73
C GLY A 356 6.24 2.43 19.23
N GLU A 357 5.11 2.23 18.54
CA GLU A 357 5.08 1.85 17.12
C GLU A 357 4.51 2.96 16.21
N GLY A 358 4.34 4.18 16.74
CA GLY A 358 4.16 5.40 15.95
C GLY A 358 2.75 5.79 15.52
N GLY A 359 1.73 5.08 16.01
CA GLY A 359 0.33 5.42 15.80
C GLY A 359 -0.60 4.36 16.37
N SER A 360 -1.88 4.68 16.51
CA SER A 360 -2.88 3.76 17.07
C SER A 360 -3.03 2.48 16.24
N ASN A 361 -3.04 2.56 14.91
CA ASN A 361 -3.15 1.37 14.06
C ASN A 361 -1.86 0.52 14.09
N GLU A 362 -0.69 1.15 14.11
CA GLU A 362 0.58 0.42 14.29
C GLU A 362 0.65 -0.24 15.67
N ASP A 363 0.17 0.43 16.72
CA ASP A 363 0.16 -0.06 18.09
C ASP A 363 -0.86 -1.18 18.32
N ASP A 364 -2.04 -1.13 17.70
CA ASP A 364 -3.12 -2.07 18.04
C ASP A 364 -3.43 -3.08 16.93
N GLU A 365 -3.24 -2.71 15.67
CA GLU A 365 -3.52 -3.57 14.50
C GLU A 365 -2.27 -4.12 13.84
N TYR A 366 -1.08 -3.79 14.39
CA TYR A 366 0.21 -4.23 13.87
C TYR A 366 0.44 -3.83 12.41
N PHE A 367 -0.20 -2.74 11.96
CA PHE A 367 0.09 -2.18 10.65
C PHE A 367 1.57 -1.88 10.53
N ASP A 368 2.12 -2.05 9.33
CA ASP A 368 3.50 -1.69 9.07
C ASP A 368 3.76 -0.27 9.56
N LEU A 369 4.88 -0.11 10.29
CA LEU A 369 5.56 1.16 10.34
C LEU A 369 5.94 1.51 8.91
N LEU A 370 5.08 2.25 8.23
CA LEU A 370 5.38 2.81 6.92
C LEU A 370 6.35 3.97 7.17
N PRO A 371 7.66 3.83 6.88
CA PRO A 371 8.46 5.01 6.65
C PRO A 371 7.90 5.68 5.41
N TYR A 372 7.06 6.68 5.60
CA TYR A 372 6.88 7.75 4.63
C TYR A 372 6.46 7.30 3.19
N ILE A 373 5.58 6.29 3.04
CA ILE A 373 5.00 5.86 1.74
C ILE A 373 3.61 6.40 1.44
#